data_AF-A0A844HPX5-F1
#
_entry.id   AF-A0A844HPX5-F1
#
_cell.length_a   1.000
_cell.length_b   1.000
_cell.length_c   1.000
_cell.angle_alpha   90.00
_cell.angle_beta   90.00
_cell.angle_gamma   90.00
#
_symmetry.space_group_name_H-M   'P 1'
#
loop_
_entity.id
_entity.type
_entity.pdbx_description
1 polymer ?
#
loop_
_entity_poly.entity_id
_entity_poly.type
_entity_poly.pdbx_seq_one_letter_code
_entity_poly.pdbx_strand_id
1 'polypeptide(L)'
;MRFRKRPVVIEAIQFTGRNSREIARWVNPDLAPFHLPEGWWAKQHTDLSFSLMIPTLEGEMEARQGDWIIRGVAGEFYPCKPEIFDASYEAVEEEVRHAA
;
A
#
# COMPACT_ATOMS: atom_id res chain seq x y z
N MET A 1 -10.48 14.59 28.67
CA MET A 1 -11.60 13.90 27.98
C MET A 1 -11.06 12.65 27.30
N ARG A 2 -11.89 11.61 27.10
CA ARG A 2 -11.48 10.33 26.48
C ARG A 2 -12.25 10.13 25.17
N PHE A 3 -11.56 9.64 24.14
CA PHE A 3 -12.11 9.42 22.80
C PHE A 3 -11.75 8.02 22.32
N ARG A 4 -12.53 7.46 21.38
CA ARG A 4 -12.24 6.19 20.70
C ARG A 4 -12.04 6.44 19.20
N LYS A 5 -11.15 5.68 18.57
CA LYS A 5 -11.00 5.68 17.11
C LYS A 5 -12.29 5.16 16.47
N ARG A 6 -12.69 5.71 15.32
CA ARG A 6 -13.79 5.16 14.52
C ARG A 6 -13.36 3.82 13.90
N PRO A 7 -14.27 2.86 13.67
CA PRO A 7 -13.97 1.71 12.83
C PRO A 7 -13.66 2.21 11.42
N VAL A 8 -12.58 1.72 10.82
CA VAL A 8 -12.13 2.09 9.48
C VAL A 8 -11.83 0.82 8.71
N VAL A 9 -12.44 0.66 7.54
CA VAL A 9 -12.05 -0.32 6.53
C VAL A 9 -11.02 0.35 5.63
N ILE A 10 -9.95 -0.35 5.31
CA ILE A 10 -8.83 0.13 4.49
C ILE A 10 -8.68 -0.73 3.24
N GLU A 11 -8.05 -0.16 2.23
CA GLU A 11 -7.55 -0.90 1.07
C GLU A 11 -6.05 -1.10 1.21
N ALA A 12 -5.56 -2.28 0.86
CA ALA A 12 -4.14 -2.58 0.85
C ALA A 12 -3.77 -3.57 -0.26
N ILE A 13 -2.57 -3.44 -0.79
CA ILE A 13 -1.96 -4.41 -1.72
C ILE A 13 -0.66 -4.91 -1.11
N GLN A 14 -0.47 -6.23 -1.09
CA GLN A 14 0.81 -6.81 -0.69
C GLN A 14 1.83 -6.63 -1.81
N PHE A 15 3.00 -6.08 -1.48
CA PHE A 15 4.11 -5.94 -2.42
C PHE A 15 4.85 -7.26 -2.56
N THR A 16 4.76 -7.87 -3.74
CA THR A 16 5.35 -9.19 -4.03
C THR A 16 6.78 -9.12 -4.58
N GLY A 17 7.32 -7.91 -4.76
CA GLY A 17 8.57 -7.69 -5.49
C GLY A 17 8.40 -7.73 -7.02
N ARG A 18 7.24 -8.19 -7.53
CA ARG A 18 7.00 -8.37 -8.98
C ARG A 18 5.74 -7.66 -9.49
N ASN A 19 4.95 -7.08 -8.59
CA ASN A 19 3.67 -6.44 -8.91
C ASN A 19 3.72 -4.91 -8.88
N SER A 20 4.87 -4.30 -9.17
CA SER A 20 4.99 -2.84 -9.24
C SER A 20 3.99 -2.19 -10.21
N ARG A 21 3.66 -2.87 -11.32
CA ARG A 21 2.65 -2.41 -12.28
C ARG A 21 1.23 -2.42 -11.71
N GLU A 22 0.90 -3.43 -10.90
CA GLU A 22 -0.41 -3.51 -10.23
C GLU A 22 -0.53 -2.37 -9.21
N ILE A 23 0.50 -2.20 -8.37
CA ILE A 23 0.58 -1.13 -7.37
C ILE A 23 0.47 0.24 -8.05
N ALA A 24 1.22 0.49 -9.12
CA ALA A 24 1.17 1.76 -9.84
C ALA A 24 -0.25 2.08 -10.34
N ARG A 25 -0.92 1.13 -10.99
CA ARG A 25 -2.31 1.31 -11.47
C ARG A 25 -3.29 1.50 -10.32
N TRP A 26 -3.09 0.84 -9.21
CA TRP A 26 -3.93 1.01 -8.03
C TRP A 26 -3.75 2.40 -7.41
N VAL A 27 -2.52 2.91 -7.32
CA VAL A 27 -2.25 4.26 -6.81
C VAL A 27 -2.79 5.34 -7.74
N ASN A 28 -2.57 5.20 -9.04
CA ASN A 28 -3.10 6.11 -10.04
C ASN A 28 -3.42 5.32 -11.34
N PRO A 29 -4.71 5.12 -11.66
CA PRO A 29 -5.12 4.29 -12.80
C PRO A 29 -4.76 4.90 -14.16
N ASP A 30 -4.53 6.21 -14.22
CA ASP A 30 -4.15 6.93 -15.43
C ASP A 30 -2.64 6.90 -15.70
N LEU A 31 -1.84 6.26 -14.82
CA LEU A 31 -0.40 6.12 -15.03
C LEU A 31 -0.09 5.28 -16.27
N ALA A 32 0.86 5.79 -17.06
CA ALA A 32 1.43 5.05 -18.17
C ALA A 32 2.01 3.71 -17.67
N PRO A 33 1.94 2.64 -18.50
CA PRO A 33 2.60 1.37 -18.18
C PRO A 33 4.06 1.59 -17.82
N PHE A 34 4.55 0.90 -16.79
CA PHE A 34 5.94 0.94 -16.30
C PHE A 34 6.35 2.22 -15.54
N HIS A 35 5.45 3.18 -15.33
CA HIS A 35 5.72 4.34 -14.47
C HIS A 35 5.31 4.03 -13.02
N LEU A 36 6.12 4.48 -12.06
CA LEU A 36 5.72 4.54 -10.67
C LEU A 36 4.95 5.84 -10.40
N PRO A 37 4.14 5.90 -9.32
CA PRO A 37 3.49 7.14 -8.90
C PRO A 37 4.49 8.25 -8.62
N GLU A 38 4.03 9.50 -8.67
CA GLU A 38 4.88 10.67 -8.43
C GLU A 38 5.58 10.57 -7.07
N GLY A 39 6.90 10.79 -7.07
CA GLY A 39 7.74 10.69 -5.87
C GLY A 39 8.13 9.28 -5.46
N TRP A 40 7.55 8.24 -6.05
CA TRP A 40 7.93 6.85 -5.79
C TRP A 40 9.11 6.44 -6.65
N TRP A 41 10.00 5.62 -6.10
CA TRP A 41 11.11 5.05 -6.87
C TRP A 41 11.49 3.65 -6.37
N ALA A 42 12.16 2.89 -7.24
CA ALA A 42 12.64 1.56 -6.91
C ALA A 42 14.10 1.64 -6.45
N LYS A 43 14.38 1.09 -5.27
CA LYS A 43 15.74 0.96 -4.74
C LYS A 43 16.24 -0.45 -5.01
N GLN A 44 17.35 -0.57 -5.73
CA GLN A 44 18.04 -1.84 -5.93
C GLN A 44 18.92 -2.17 -4.71
N HIS A 45 18.84 -3.41 -4.24
CA HIS A 45 19.69 -3.94 -3.19
C HIS A 45 20.84 -4.78 -3.79
N THR A 46 21.85 -5.06 -2.98
CA THR A 46 23.05 -5.80 -3.40
C THR A 46 22.76 -7.28 -3.72
N ASP A 47 21.67 -7.83 -3.19
CA ASP A 47 21.19 -9.20 -3.42
C ASP A 47 20.29 -9.33 -4.65
N LEU A 48 20.27 -8.31 -5.52
CA LEU A 48 19.43 -8.20 -6.71
C LEU A 48 17.92 -8.09 -6.42
N SER A 49 17.53 -7.96 -5.14
CA SER A 49 16.16 -7.61 -4.79
C SER A 49 15.90 -6.10 -4.97
N PHE A 50 14.63 -5.71 -4.99
CA PHE A 50 14.22 -4.31 -5.07
C PHE A 50 13.19 -4.00 -3.99
N SER A 51 13.23 -2.78 -3.47
CA SER A 51 12.18 -2.19 -2.62
C SER A 51 11.53 -1.02 -3.31
N LEU A 52 10.28 -0.72 -2.94
CA LEU A 52 9.60 0.51 -3.32
C LEU A 52 9.83 1.55 -2.24
N MET A 53 10.32 2.72 -2.63
CA MET A 53 10.43 3.89 -1.78
C MET A 53 9.16 4.73 -1.95
N ILE A 54 8.46 4.93 -0.85
CA ILE A 54 7.12 5.54 -0.81
C ILE A 54 7.22 6.87 -0.07
N PRO A 55 6.85 8.00 -0.68
CA PRO A 55 6.71 9.26 0.03
C PRO A 55 5.51 9.18 0.98
N THR A 56 5.75 9.35 2.27
CA THR A 56 4.72 9.37 3.32
C THR A 56 4.72 10.73 4.04
N LEU A 57 3.79 10.93 4.98
CA LEU A 57 3.70 12.17 5.75
C LEU A 57 4.89 12.35 6.72
N GLU A 58 5.49 11.24 7.14
CA GLU A 58 6.64 11.17 8.03
C GLU A 58 7.98 11.18 7.27
N GLY A 59 7.94 11.26 5.94
CA GLY A 59 9.09 11.19 5.06
C GLY A 59 9.07 9.94 4.18
N GLU A 60 10.19 9.65 3.54
CA GLU A 60 10.29 8.50 2.65
C GLU A 60 10.42 7.18 3.42
N MET A 61 9.62 6.18 3.08
CA MET A 61 9.61 4.86 3.71
C MET A 61 9.86 3.73 2.71
N GLU A 62 10.56 2.69 3.14
CA GLU A 62 10.92 1.53 2.31
C GLU A 62 9.91 0.39 2.48
N ALA A 63 9.29 -0.03 1.37
CA ALA A 63 8.47 -1.24 1.28
C ALA A 63 9.29 -2.38 0.65
N ARG A 64 9.49 -3.47 1.40
CA ARG A 64 10.14 -4.69 0.92
C ARG A 64 9.14 -5.72 0.46
N GLN A 65 9.63 -6.73 -0.27
CA GLN A 65 8.82 -7.89 -0.61
C GLN A 65 8.17 -8.49 0.64
N GLY A 66 6.87 -8.71 0.57
CA GLY A 66 6.02 -9.19 1.66
C GLY A 66 5.26 -8.06 2.37
N ASP A 67 5.80 -6.84 2.40
CA ASP A 67 5.15 -5.71 3.06
C ASP A 67 3.83 -5.36 2.37
N TRP A 68 2.87 -4.90 3.16
CA TRP A 68 1.61 -4.33 2.68
C TRP A 68 1.78 -2.85 2.38
N ILE A 69 1.16 -2.38 1.31
CA ILE A 69 1.01 -0.95 1.02
C ILE A 69 -0.43 -0.60 1.31
N ILE A 70 -0.65 0.22 2.32
CA ILE A 70 -1.99 0.64 2.76
C ILE A 70 -2.31 2.01 2.19
N ARG A 71 -3.56 2.19 1.74
CA ARG A 71 -4.12 3.51 1.44
C ARG A 71 -4.79 4.08 2.69
N GLY A 72 -4.29 5.23 3.14
CA GLY A 72 -4.84 5.99 4.24
C GLY A 72 -6.10 6.76 3.86
N VAL A 73 -6.74 7.36 4.86
CA VAL A 73 -8.07 7.97 4.72
C VAL A 73 -8.07 9.26 3.90
N ALA A 74 -6.92 9.92 3.76
CA ALA A 74 -6.75 11.10 2.92
C ALA A 74 -6.11 10.76 1.56
N GLY A 75 -5.98 9.47 1.24
CA GLY A 75 -5.35 8.99 0.01
C GLY A 75 -3.83 8.87 0.07
N GLU A 76 -3.22 9.08 1.23
CA GLU A 76 -1.81 8.82 1.48
C GLU A 76 -1.50 7.32 1.40
N PHE A 77 -0.25 6.96 1.12
CA PHE A 77 0.18 5.56 1.08
C PHE A 77 1.33 5.34 2.05
N TYR A 78 1.34 4.18 2.71
CA TYR A 78 2.40 3.81 3.64
C TYR A 78 2.67 2.30 3.62
N PRO A 79 3.93 1.88 3.79
CA PRO A 79 4.25 0.47 3.96
C PRO A 79 3.89 0.00 5.38
N CYS A 80 3.49 -1.26 5.48
CA CYS A 80 3.14 -1.93 6.72
C CYS A 80 3.74 -3.34 6.71
N LYS A 81 4.44 -3.72 7.77
CA LYS A 81 5.06 -5.05 7.87
C LYS A 81 3.99 -6.14 7.95
N PRO A 82 4.20 -7.31 7.33
CA PRO A 82 3.23 -8.40 7.33
C PRO A 82 2.70 -8.72 8.74
N GLU A 83 3.61 -8.85 9.70
CA GLU A 83 3.28 -9.19 11.08
C GLU A 83 2.50 -8.09 11.81
N ILE A 84 2.68 -6.82 11.42
CA ILE A 84 1.92 -5.69 11.96
C ILE A 84 0.54 -5.65 11.30
N PHE A 85 0.47 -5.91 10.00
CA PHE A 85 -0.76 -5.94 9.24
C PHE A 85 -1.70 -7.02 9.77
N ASP A 86 -1.21 -8.26 9.87
CA ASP A 86 -1.98 -9.42 10.35
C ASP A 86 -2.45 -9.26 11.80
N ALA A 87 -1.69 -8.53 12.62
CA ALA A 87 -2.09 -8.22 14.00
C ALA A 87 -3.13 -7.09 14.10
N SER A 88 -3.26 -6.26 13.06
CA SER A 88 -4.06 -5.02 13.09
C SER A 88 -5.33 -5.07 12.24
N TYR A 89 -5.36 -5.95 11.24
CA TYR A 89 -6.42 -5.99 10.23
C TYR A 89 -6.91 -7.41 10.00
N GLU A 90 -8.20 -7.52 9.70
CA GLU A 90 -8.85 -8.74 9.25
C GLU A 90 -9.54 -8.48 7.92
N ALA A 91 -9.69 -9.51 7.09
CA ALA A 91 -10.43 -9.40 5.84
C ALA A 91 -11.91 -9.12 6.15
N VAL A 92 -12.48 -8.13 5.45
CA VAL A 92 -13.92 -7.88 5.46
C VAL A 92 -14.57 -8.69 4.35
N GLU A 93 -15.76 -9.24 4.61
CA GLU A 93 -16.57 -9.86 3.55
C GLU A 93 -16.99 -8.78 2.55
N GLU A 94 -16.77 -9.00 1.25
CA GLU A 94 -17.27 -8.08 0.23
C GLU A 94 -18.80 -8.13 0.21
N GLU A 95 -19.45 -7.01 0.57
CA GLU A 95 -20.90 -6.88 0.36
C GLU A 95 -21.18 -6.89 -1.15
N VAL A 96 -21.80 -7.97 -1.63
CA VAL A 96 -22.27 -8.10 -3.01
C VAL A 96 -23.29 -7.00 -3.28
N ARG A 97 -22.84 -5.90 -3.88
CA ARG A 97 -23.70 -4.86 -4.40
C ARG A 97 -24.52 -5.46 -5.54
N HIS A 98 -25.73 -5.91 -5.23
CA HIS A 98 -26.73 -6.17 -6.25
C HIS A 98 -27.07 -4.82 -6.88
N ALA A 99 -26.64 -4.61 -8.12
CA ALA A 99 -27.11 -3.50 -8.92
C ALA A 99 -28.64 -3.63 -9.06
N ALA A 100 -29.37 -2.64 -8.55
CA ALA A 100 -30.79 -2.45 -8.79
C ALA A 100 -31.02 -1.85 -10.19
#